data_AF-A0A0Q4BG85-F1
#
_entry.id   AF-A0A0Q4BG85-F1
#
_cell.length_a   1.000
_cell.length_b   1.000
_cell.length_c   1.000
_cell.angle_alpha   90.00
_cell.angle_beta   90.00
_cell.angle_gamma   90.00
#
_symmetry.space_group_name_H-M   'P 1'
#
loop_
_entity.id
_entity.type
_entity.pdbx_description
1 polymer ?
#
loop_
_entity_poly.entity_id
_entity_poly.type
_entity_poly.pdbx_seq_one_letter_code
_entity_poly.pdbx_strand_id
1 'polypeptide(L)'
;MSRINVVMCSGFSPSSRMVRKALRRVAEKADIKVISICPPDAGLTKYLEEITSLDPARTMVVEGCDGCCGSMGLMMQGFTASKTVVMEKVSSVDDKAVDKAEQTIMAALKEMGQ
;
A
#
# COMPACT_ATOMS: atom_id res chain seq x y z
N MET A 1 9.73 -15.03 11.36
CA MET A 1 9.31 -13.61 11.17
C MET A 1 8.06 -13.62 10.32
N SER A 2 6.97 -13.00 10.76
CA SER A 2 5.74 -12.92 9.97
C SER A 2 5.88 -11.83 8.91
N ARG A 3 5.52 -12.11 7.67
CA ARG A 3 5.52 -11.13 6.57
C ARG A 3 4.49 -10.02 6.84
N ILE A 4 4.77 -8.77 6.46
CA ILE A 4 3.77 -7.68 6.50
C ILE A 4 3.10 -7.58 5.13
N ASN A 5 1.77 -7.50 5.12
CA ASN A 5 0.99 -7.22 3.91
C ASN A 5 0.92 -5.71 3.70
N VAL A 6 1.23 -5.25 2.48
CA VAL A 6 1.15 -3.85 2.09
C VAL A 6 0.15 -3.70 0.97
N VAL A 7 -0.98 -3.07 1.26
CA VAL A 7 -2.06 -2.81 0.30
C VAL A 7 -1.83 -1.44 -0.33
N MET A 8 -1.84 -1.37 -1.66
CA MET A 8 -1.74 -0.11 -2.39
C MET A 8 -2.81 -0.01 -3.48
N CYS A 9 -3.18 1.21 -3.86
CA CYS A 9 -4.07 1.45 -4.99
C CYS A 9 -3.38 1.06 -6.33
N SER A 10 -4.09 0.38 -7.22
CA SER A 10 -3.61 0.01 -8.55
C SER A 10 -3.55 1.16 -9.56
N GLY A 11 -3.95 2.36 -9.15
CA GLY A 11 -4.11 3.53 -10.01
C GLY A 11 -2.88 3.94 -10.81
N PHE A 12 -3.11 4.74 -11.86
CA PHE A 12 -2.07 5.15 -12.81
C PHE A 12 -1.53 6.56 -12.56
N SER A 13 -1.98 7.24 -11.49
CA SER A 13 -1.53 8.58 -11.13
C SER A 13 -0.02 8.63 -10.85
N PRO A 14 0.64 9.79 -11.03
CA PRO A 14 2.06 9.93 -10.68
C PRO A 14 2.35 9.47 -9.24
N SER A 15 1.51 9.81 -8.27
CA SER A 15 1.66 9.34 -6.89
C SER A 15 1.59 7.82 -6.77
N SER A 16 0.66 7.15 -7.46
CA SER A 16 0.56 5.68 -7.42
C SER A 16 1.79 5.02 -8.06
N ARG A 17 2.35 5.63 -9.10
CA ARG A 17 3.61 5.18 -9.72
C ARG A 17 4.80 5.37 -8.78
N MET A 18 4.85 6.49 -8.07
CA MET A 18 5.87 6.77 -7.06
C MET A 18 5.80 5.74 -5.91
N VAL A 19 4.61 5.48 -5.36
CA VAL A 19 4.40 4.44 -4.33
C VAL A 19 4.85 3.07 -4.83
N ARG A 20 4.49 2.70 -6.06
CA ARG A 20 4.90 1.41 -6.65
C ARG A 20 6.41 1.29 -6.78
N LYS A 21 7.09 2.36 -7.19
CA LYS A 21 8.56 2.39 -7.27
C LYS A 21 9.19 2.28 -5.88
N ALA A 22 8.69 3.02 -4.90
CA ALA A 22 9.18 2.97 -3.53
C ALA A 22 9.01 1.57 -2.93
N LEU A 23 7.84 0.95 -3.08
CA LEU A 23 7.57 -0.40 -2.57
C LEU A 23 8.46 -1.48 -3.19
N ARG A 24 8.89 -1.32 -4.44
CA ARG A 24 9.89 -2.22 -5.04
C ARG A 24 11.23 -2.14 -4.30
N ARG A 25 11.72 -0.94 -4.02
CA ARG A 25 12.96 -0.73 -3.25
C ARG A 25 12.82 -1.21 -1.80
N VAL A 26 11.66 -1.03 -1.19
CA VAL A 26 11.37 -1.56 0.16
C VAL A 26 11.37 -3.09 0.17
N ALA A 27 10.76 -3.74 -0.83
CA ALA A 27 10.72 -5.21 -0.91
C ALA A 27 12.10 -5.86 -1.09
N GLU A 28 13.11 -5.12 -1.56
CA GLU A 28 14.50 -5.57 -1.58
C GLU A 28 15.15 -5.58 -0.18
N LYS A 29 14.58 -4.84 0.79
CA LYS A 29 15.14 -4.60 2.12
C LYS A 29 14.32 -5.19 3.25
N ALA A 30 13.05 -5.50 3.01
CA ALA A 30 12.09 -5.94 4.01
C ALA A 30 11.18 -7.04 3.45
N ASP A 31 10.83 -8.03 4.28
CA ASP A 31 9.94 -9.13 3.89
C ASP A 31 8.47 -8.67 3.89
N ILE A 32 8.04 -8.08 2.78
CA ILE A 32 6.67 -7.57 2.58
C ILE A 32 5.96 -8.28 1.42
N LYS A 33 4.63 -8.42 1.52
CA LYS A 33 3.75 -8.83 0.41
C LYS A 33 3.00 -7.61 -0.09
N VAL A 34 3.28 -7.15 -1.30
CA VAL A 34 2.53 -6.03 -1.90
C VAL A 34 1.28 -6.55 -2.60
N ILE A 35 0.12 -5.97 -2.26
CA ILE A 35 -1.19 -6.29 -2.82
C ILE A 35 -1.73 -5.01 -3.46
N SER A 36 -1.86 -5.02 -4.78
CA SER A 36 -2.35 -3.88 -5.54
C SER A 36 -3.84 -4.07 -5.79
N ILE A 37 -4.69 -3.25 -5.19
CA ILE A 37 -6.14 -3.38 -5.33
C ILE A 37 -6.70 -2.37 -6.33
N CYS A 38 -7.57 -2.85 -7.21
CA CYS A 38 -8.36 -2.02 -8.09
C CYS A 38 -9.57 -1.44 -7.35
N PRO A 39 -10.15 -0.34 -7.85
CA PRO A 39 -11.42 0.13 -7.33
C PRO A 39 -12.51 -0.97 -7.45
N PRO A 40 -13.47 -1.00 -6.51
CA PRO A 40 -14.43 -2.10 -6.36
C PRO A 40 -15.31 -2.35 -7.60
N ASP A 41 -15.52 -1.30 -8.41
CA ASP A 41 -16.28 -1.30 -9.66
C ASP A 41 -15.56 -2.02 -10.81
N ALA A 42 -14.28 -2.36 -10.66
CA ALA A 42 -13.52 -3.08 -11.68
C ALA A 42 -13.95 -4.57 -11.84
N GLY A 43 -14.79 -5.11 -10.95
CA GLY A 43 -15.37 -6.45 -11.09
C GLY A 43 -14.37 -7.62 -10.97
N LEU A 44 -13.20 -7.37 -10.40
CA LEU A 44 -12.12 -8.35 -10.32
C LEU A 44 -12.19 -9.15 -9.00
N THR A 45 -12.92 -10.27 -9.04
CA THR A 45 -13.17 -11.19 -7.91
C THR A 45 -11.89 -11.66 -7.21
N LYS A 46 -10.78 -11.77 -7.95
CA LYS A 46 -9.48 -12.23 -7.43
C LYS A 46 -8.97 -11.39 -6.25
N TYR A 47 -9.26 -10.09 -6.20
CA TYR A 47 -8.79 -9.24 -5.10
C TYR A 47 -9.58 -9.45 -3.80
N LEU A 48 -10.82 -9.94 -3.88
CA LEU A 48 -11.65 -10.17 -2.70
C LEU A 48 -11.12 -11.33 -1.84
N GLU A 49 -10.67 -12.42 -2.48
CA GLU A 49 -10.04 -13.54 -1.80
C GLU A 49 -8.68 -13.15 -1.17
N GLU A 50 -7.91 -12.31 -1.88
CA GLU A 50 -6.65 -11.80 -1.34
C GLU A 50 -6.84 -10.86 -0.15
N ILE A 51 -7.94 -10.09 -0.10
CA ILE A 51 -8.26 -9.18 1.02
C ILE A 51 -8.80 -9.96 2.23
N THR A 52 -9.70 -10.92 2.02
CA THR A 52 -10.33 -11.69 3.10
C THR A 52 -9.36 -12.63 3.82
N SER A 53 -8.25 -12.98 3.18
CA SER A 53 -7.17 -13.79 3.76
C SER A 53 -6.10 -12.99 4.51
N LEU A 54 -6.22 -11.66 4.59
CA LEU A 54 -5.26 -10.81 5.30
C LEU A 54 -5.45 -10.86 6.81
N ASP A 55 -4.34 -10.76 7.53
CA ASP A 55 -4.33 -10.49 8.96
C ASP A 55 -4.36 -8.96 9.17
N PRO A 56 -5.43 -8.39 9.78
CA PRO A 56 -5.53 -6.96 10.07
C PRO A 56 -4.34 -6.40 10.85
N ALA A 57 -3.79 -7.16 11.80
CA ALA A 57 -2.68 -6.74 12.65
C ALA A 57 -1.34 -6.69 11.91
N ARG A 58 -1.27 -7.34 10.74
CA ARG A 58 -0.07 -7.40 9.88
C ARG A 58 -0.31 -6.77 8.52
N THR A 59 -1.25 -5.84 8.42
CA THR A 59 -1.61 -5.19 7.16
C THR A 59 -1.45 -3.67 7.26
N MET A 60 -0.68 -3.11 6.34
CA MET A 60 -0.51 -1.68 6.15
C MET A 60 -1.12 -1.25 4.82
N VAL A 61 -1.77 -0.09 4.77
CA VAL A 61 -2.19 0.56 3.53
C VAL A 61 -1.22 1.68 3.20
N VAL A 62 -0.77 1.76 1.95
CA VAL A 62 0.03 2.86 1.43
C VAL A 62 -0.71 3.53 0.27
N GLU A 63 -1.07 4.80 0.46
CA GLU A 63 -1.86 5.55 -0.51
C GLU A 63 -1.06 6.69 -1.14
N GLY A 64 -1.09 6.80 -2.47
CA GLY A 64 -0.59 7.98 -3.19
C GLY A 64 -1.65 9.08 -3.38
N CYS A 65 -2.89 8.77 -3.06
CA CYS A 65 -4.03 9.66 -3.07
C CYS A 65 -4.82 9.39 -1.80
N ASP A 66 -5.15 10.42 -1.04
CA ASP A 66 -5.93 10.31 0.19
C ASP A 66 -7.31 9.66 -0.06
N GLY A 67 -7.72 8.75 0.83
CA GLY A 67 -9.02 8.07 0.81
C GLY A 67 -9.28 7.26 -0.46
N CYS A 68 -8.24 6.68 -1.04
CA CYS A 68 -8.31 6.08 -2.37
C CYS A 68 -8.71 4.59 -2.30
N CYS A 69 -8.58 3.89 -3.44
CA CYS A 69 -9.06 2.53 -3.62
C CYS A 69 -8.53 1.54 -2.56
N GLY A 70 -7.35 1.83 -2.00
CA GLY A 70 -6.69 1.10 -0.91
C GLY A 70 -7.57 0.97 0.35
N SER A 71 -7.76 2.08 1.02
CA SER A 71 -8.56 2.17 2.25
C SER A 71 -10.04 1.86 1.99
N MET A 72 -10.63 2.38 0.90
CA MET A 72 -12.02 2.12 0.56
C MET A 72 -12.29 0.64 0.27
N GLY A 73 -11.40 -0.02 -0.49
CA GLY A 73 -11.55 -1.43 -0.83
C GLY A 73 -11.51 -2.34 0.39
N LEU A 74 -10.64 -2.03 1.36
CA LEU A 74 -10.61 -2.76 2.63
C LEU A 74 -11.86 -2.49 3.48
N MET A 75 -12.27 -1.22 3.63
CA MET A 75 -13.46 -0.86 4.41
C MET A 75 -14.74 -1.51 3.87
N MET A 76 -14.91 -1.56 2.54
CA MET A 76 -16.09 -2.20 1.92
C MET A 76 -16.17 -3.71 2.19
N GLN A 77 -15.05 -4.33 2.57
CA GLN A 77 -15.00 -5.75 2.97
C GLN A 77 -15.00 -5.93 4.49
N GLY A 78 -15.28 -4.88 5.26
CA GLY A 78 -15.26 -4.92 6.73
C GLY A 78 -13.85 -5.05 7.32
N PHE A 79 -12.81 -4.74 6.55
CA PHE A 79 -11.42 -4.86 6.96
C PHE A 79 -10.83 -3.49 7.31
N THR A 80 -10.10 -3.41 8.42
CA THR A 80 -9.34 -2.21 8.81
C THR A 80 -7.87 -2.59 8.98
N ALA A 81 -6.99 -1.93 8.24
CA ALA A 81 -5.55 -2.12 8.37
C ALA A 81 -5.03 -1.54 9.69
N SER A 82 -4.01 -2.16 10.28
CA SER A 82 -3.37 -1.67 11.51
C SER A 82 -2.64 -0.34 11.33
N LYS A 83 -2.26 -0.01 10.09
CA LYS A 83 -1.56 1.22 9.74
C LYS A 83 -1.99 1.71 8.36
N THR A 84 -2.19 3.02 8.24
CA THR A 84 -2.39 3.69 6.97
C THR A 84 -1.33 4.76 6.81
N VAL A 85 -0.66 4.78 5.66
CA VAL A 85 0.36 5.75 5.31
C VAL A 85 -0.07 6.45 4.04
N VAL A 86 -0.39 7.74 4.16
CA VAL A 86 -0.79 8.58 3.03
C VAL A 86 0.43 9.38 2.59
N MET A 87 0.85 9.20 1.34
CA MET A 87 1.94 9.95 0.73
C MET A 87 1.47 11.31 0.23
N GLU A 88 2.40 12.26 0.18
CA GLU A 88 2.17 13.53 -0.52
C GLU A 88 1.86 13.28 -2.00
N LYS A 89 0.88 14.03 -2.53
CA LYS A 89 0.56 13.99 -3.95
C LYS A 89 1.70 14.63 -4.74
N VAL A 90 2.10 13.96 -5.81
CA VAL A 90 3.12 14.47 -6.73
C VAL A 90 2.54 14.64 -8.13
N SER A 91 2.98 15.68 -8.84
CA SER A 91 2.61 15.94 -10.24
C SER A 91 3.54 15.21 -11.22
N SER A 92 4.75 14.87 -10.79
CA SER A 92 5.75 14.10 -11.53
C SER A 92 6.46 13.11 -10.61
N VAL A 93 7.05 12.05 -11.18
CA VAL A 93 7.79 11.03 -10.41
C VAL A 93 9.27 11.28 -10.60
N ASP A 94 9.92 11.83 -9.56
CA ASP A 94 11.37 11.98 -9.49
C ASP A 94 11.96 11.08 -8.38
N ASP A 95 13.28 10.90 -8.39
CA ASP A 95 13.95 10.02 -7.43
C ASP A 95 13.86 10.55 -5.99
N LYS A 96 13.81 11.87 -5.79
CA LYS A 96 13.67 12.45 -4.44
C LYS A 96 12.32 12.10 -3.82
N ALA A 97 11.24 12.13 -4.60
CA ALA A 97 9.92 11.74 -4.16
C ALA A 97 9.87 10.23 -3.85
N VAL A 98 10.53 9.40 -4.67
CA VAL A 98 10.62 7.96 -4.42
C VAL A 98 11.42 7.66 -3.15
N ASP A 99 12.57 8.33 -2.94
CA ASP A 99 13.41 8.18 -1.75
C ASP A 99 12.65 8.54 -0.47
N LYS A 100 11.93 9.67 -0.48
CA LYS A 100 11.07 10.08 0.63
C LYS A 100 9.98 9.06 0.92
N ALA A 101 9.29 8.58 -0.11
CA ALA A 101 8.24 7.58 0.06
C ALA A 101 8.80 6.27 0.62
N GLU A 102 9.96 5.82 0.13
CA GLU A 102 10.66 4.65 0.65
C GLU A 102 10.99 4.81 2.15
N GLN A 103 11.56 5.95 2.54
CA GLN A 103 11.88 6.24 3.93
C GLN A 103 10.64 6.22 4.83
N THR A 104 9.55 6.85 4.40
CA THR A 104 8.29 6.88 5.15
C THR A 104 7.70 5.48 5.30
N ILE A 105 7.69 4.68 4.24
CA ILE A 105 7.19 3.30 4.27
C ILE A 105 8.06 2.45 5.21
N MET A 106 9.39 2.56 5.13
CA MET A 106 10.32 1.83 6.01
C MET A 106 10.14 2.22 7.48
N ALA A 107 9.90 3.51 7.78
CA ALA A 107 9.62 3.95 9.14
C ALA A 107 8.32 3.33 9.67
N ALA A 108 7.26 3.32 8.86
CA ALA A 108 5.99 2.69 9.24
C ALA A 108 6.11 1.17 9.45
N LEU A 109 6.91 0.48 8.64
CA LEU A 109 7.17 -0.95 8.82
C LEU A 109 7.89 -1.23 10.15
N LYS A 110 8.87 -0.40 10.53
CA LYS A 110 9.55 -0.52 11.83
C LYS A 110 8.60 -0.35 13.01
N GLU A 111 7.66 0.59 12.92
CA GLU A 111 6.62 0.78 13.95
C GLU A 111 5.71 -0.46 14.08
N MET A 112 5.54 -1.24 13.01
CA MET A 112 4.80 -2.50 12.99
C MET A 112 5.65 -3.72 13.41
N GLY A 113 6.87 -3.50 13.91
CA GLY A 113 7.77 -4.53 14.39
C GLY A 113 8.47 -5.29 13.26
N GLN A 114 8.79 -4.62 12.16
CA GLN A 114 9.68 -5.13 11.11
C GLN A 114 11.13 -4.67 11.23
#